data_AF-A0A355FAT8-F1
#
_entry.id   AF-A0A355FAT8-F1
#
_cell.length_a   1.000
_cell.length_b   1.000
_cell.length_c   1.000
_cell.angle_alpha   90.00
_cell.angle_beta   90.00
_cell.angle_gamma   90.00
#
_symmetry.space_group_name_H-M   'P 1'
#
loop_
_entity.id
_entity.type
_entity.pdbx_description
1 polymer ?
#
loop_
_entity_poly.entity_id
_entity_poly.type
_entity_poly.pdbx_seq_one_letter_code
_entity_poly.pdbx_strand_id
1 'polypeptide(L)'
;MYCRVSARVAQRYALDKIADDRLRVYVVWGPYKEEETVEDARQAAPFVPDPRATHFWTASLAPGDLFKESLQPLGLGPGSPWDSFLTFEAAAVWEEEPPVPVSLMHRNVAGKPMHGERLHALLGELLSDKSRTDGQPPARAPDLH
;
A
#
# COMPACT_ATOMS: atom_id res chain seq x y z
N MET A 1 3.65 9.71 -17.27
CA MET A 1 4.00 8.38 -16.73
C MET A 1 4.85 8.50 -15.46
N TYR A 2 4.27 9.03 -14.38
CA TYR A 2 4.97 9.33 -13.13
C TYR A 2 5.14 8.10 -12.21
N CYS A 3 4.24 7.11 -12.32
CA CYS A 3 4.21 5.90 -11.50
C CYS A 3 5.25 4.82 -11.85
N ARG A 4 5.90 4.90 -13.03
CA ARG A 4 6.83 3.85 -13.51
C ARG A 4 8.00 3.58 -12.57
N VAL A 5 8.59 4.65 -12.01
CA VAL A 5 9.71 4.51 -11.07
C VAL A 5 9.22 3.80 -9.81
N SER A 6 8.02 4.13 -9.35
CA SER A 6 7.49 3.63 -8.10
C SER A 6 7.06 2.16 -8.20
N ALA A 7 6.38 1.80 -9.29
CA ALA A 7 6.09 0.42 -9.64
C ALA A 7 7.37 -0.45 -9.66
N ARG A 8 8.45 0.04 -10.28
CA ARG A 8 9.73 -0.67 -10.33
C ARG A 8 10.41 -0.83 -8.96
N VAL A 9 10.22 0.13 -8.05
CA VAL A 9 10.73 0.00 -6.67
C VAL A 9 9.97 -1.10 -5.94
N ALA A 10 8.64 -1.14 -6.04
CA ALA A 10 7.84 -2.22 -5.45
C ALA A 10 8.27 -3.59 -6.00
N GLN A 11 8.37 -3.72 -7.33
CA GLN A 11 8.81 -4.95 -7.95
C GLN A 11 10.20 -5.37 -7.45
N ARG A 12 11.20 -4.48 -7.56
CA ARG A 12 12.60 -4.83 -7.29
C ARG A 12 12.90 -5.09 -5.81
N TYR A 13 12.25 -4.38 -4.90
CA TYR A 13 12.65 -4.38 -3.48
C TYR A 13 11.67 -5.08 -2.56
N ALA A 14 10.39 -5.19 -2.94
CA ALA A 14 9.46 -6.05 -2.23
C ALA A 14 9.40 -7.40 -2.92
N LEU A 15 8.91 -7.44 -4.16
CA LEU A 15 8.50 -8.69 -4.80
C LEU A 15 9.70 -9.57 -5.21
N ASP A 16 10.74 -9.02 -5.82
CA ASP A 16 11.92 -9.81 -6.24
C ASP A 16 12.75 -10.30 -5.03
N LYS A 17 12.78 -9.54 -3.93
CA LYS A 17 13.62 -9.85 -2.76
C LYS A 17 12.94 -10.72 -1.73
N ILE A 18 11.62 -10.64 -1.62
CA ILE A 18 10.83 -11.39 -0.65
C ILE A 18 10.09 -12.45 -1.43
N ALA A 19 10.40 -13.73 -1.21
CA ALA A 19 9.69 -14.85 -1.83
C ALA A 19 8.54 -15.39 -0.96
N ASP A 20 8.24 -14.74 0.17
CA ASP A 20 7.22 -15.19 1.11
C ASP A 20 5.81 -15.01 0.52
N ASP A 21 5.07 -16.12 0.43
CA ASP A 21 3.71 -16.14 -0.09
C ASP A 21 2.68 -15.53 0.87
N ARG A 22 3.07 -15.10 2.08
CA ARG A 22 2.23 -14.29 2.96
C ARG A 22 2.21 -12.82 2.54
N LEU A 23 3.20 -12.37 1.74
CA LEU A 23 3.17 -11.03 1.17
C LEU A 23 2.06 -10.96 0.11
N ARG A 24 1.13 -10.02 0.32
CA ARG A 24 0.08 -9.65 -0.64
C ARG A 24 0.30 -8.21 -1.04
N VAL A 25 0.32 -7.95 -2.34
CA VAL A 25 0.49 -6.59 -2.88
C VAL A 25 -0.76 -6.20 -3.65
N TYR A 26 -1.35 -5.08 -3.26
CA TYR A 26 -2.50 -4.50 -3.96
C TYR A 26 -2.06 -3.20 -4.61
N VAL A 27 -2.14 -3.13 -5.93
CA VAL A 27 -1.73 -1.97 -6.71
C VAL A 27 -2.97 -1.26 -7.21
N VAL A 28 -3.26 -0.10 -6.63
CA VAL A 28 -4.37 0.75 -7.06
C VAL A 28 -3.83 1.82 -7.99
N TRP A 29 -4.16 1.69 -9.27
CA TRP A 29 -3.90 2.71 -10.28
C TRP A 29 -5.06 3.71 -10.30
N GLY A 30 -4.75 4.99 -10.30
CA GLY A 30 -5.76 6.03 -10.41
C GLY A 30 -5.14 7.34 -10.86
N PRO A 31 -5.99 8.32 -11.20
CA PRO A 31 -5.52 9.59 -11.70
C PRO A 31 -4.75 10.37 -10.63
N TYR A 32 -3.59 10.88 -11.00
CA TYR A 32 -2.94 12.01 -10.35
C TYR A 32 -3.49 13.34 -10.88
N LYS A 33 -3.83 13.37 -12.17
CA LYS A 33 -4.59 14.44 -12.84
C LYS A 33 -5.78 13.78 -13.53
N GLU A 34 -6.91 14.50 -13.64
CA GLU A 34 -8.21 13.98 -14.14
C GLU A 34 -8.18 13.36 -15.55
N GLU A 35 -7.05 13.39 -16.26
CA GLU A 35 -6.86 12.92 -17.63
C GLU A 35 -6.35 11.48 -17.74
N GLU A 36 -5.89 10.84 -16.65
CA GLU A 36 -5.38 9.45 -16.71
C GLU A 36 -6.52 8.42 -16.80
N THR A 37 -6.30 7.39 -17.61
CA THR A 37 -7.33 6.41 -18.02
C THR A 37 -7.00 4.99 -17.57
N VAL A 38 -8.00 4.10 -17.67
CA VAL A 38 -7.79 2.66 -17.42
C VAL A 38 -6.80 2.04 -18.42
N GLU A 39 -6.74 2.55 -19.65
CA GLU A 39 -5.74 2.16 -20.64
C GLU A 39 -4.32 2.51 -20.18
N ASP A 40 -4.11 3.68 -19.59
CA ASP A 40 -2.80 4.06 -19.01
C ASP A 40 -2.40 3.11 -17.88
N ALA A 41 -3.35 2.73 -17.03
CA ALA A 41 -3.13 1.75 -15.98
C ALA A 41 -2.77 0.36 -16.53
N ARG A 42 -3.45 -0.08 -17.60
CA ARG A 42 -3.12 -1.34 -18.30
C ARG A 42 -1.71 -1.31 -18.88
N GLN A 43 -1.26 -0.17 -19.40
CA GLN A 43 0.11 -0.01 -19.90
C GLN A 43 1.16 0.03 -18.77
N ALA A 44 0.77 0.49 -17.58
CA ALA A 44 1.65 0.55 -16.40
C ALA A 44 1.73 -0.77 -15.62
N ALA A 45 0.66 -1.58 -15.61
CA ALA A 45 0.59 -2.84 -14.88
C ALA A 45 1.78 -3.79 -15.12
N PRO A 46 2.32 -3.94 -16.35
CA PRO A 46 3.51 -4.77 -16.61
C PRO A 46 4.79 -4.34 -15.88
N PHE A 47 4.82 -3.18 -15.20
CA PHE A 47 5.94 -2.79 -14.34
C PHE A 47 5.94 -3.50 -12.98
N VAL A 48 4.85 -4.20 -12.62
CA VAL A 48 4.75 -5.07 -11.43
C VAL A 48 4.18 -6.43 -11.86
N PRO A 49 4.93 -7.27 -12.59
CA PRO A 49 4.40 -8.51 -13.18
C PRO A 49 4.23 -9.67 -12.19
N ASP A 50 4.50 -9.47 -10.90
CA ASP A 50 4.51 -10.56 -9.90
C ASP A 50 3.10 -11.12 -9.64
N PRO A 51 2.92 -12.46 -9.57
CA PRO A 51 1.61 -13.08 -9.34
C PRO A 51 0.99 -12.76 -7.97
N ARG A 52 1.77 -12.25 -6.99
CA ARG A 52 1.25 -11.80 -5.69
C ARG A 52 0.71 -10.37 -5.74
N ALA A 53 0.90 -9.66 -6.87
CA ALA A 53 0.34 -8.36 -7.11
C ALA A 53 -1.06 -8.47 -7.73
N THR A 54 -2.06 -7.93 -7.04
CA THR A 54 -3.41 -7.75 -7.59
C THR A 54 -3.60 -6.28 -7.98
N HIS A 55 -4.00 -6.05 -9.23
CA HIS A 55 -4.13 -4.71 -9.78
C HIS A 55 -5.58 -4.25 -9.83
N PHE A 56 -5.81 -3.01 -9.43
CA PHE A 56 -7.09 -2.33 -9.51
C PHE A 56 -6.95 -1.01 -10.26
N TRP A 57 -8.02 -0.58 -10.92
CA TRP A 57 -8.16 0.75 -11.49
C TRP A 57 -9.28 1.50 -10.79
N THR A 58 -9.08 2.79 -10.53
CA THR A 58 -10.11 3.72 -10.09
C THR A 58 -10.04 4.97 -10.94
N ALA A 59 -11.20 5.46 -11.43
CA ALA A 59 -11.30 6.78 -12.03
C ALA A 59 -11.46 7.89 -10.97
N SER A 60 -11.65 7.51 -9.70
CA SER A 60 -11.89 8.41 -8.59
C SER A 60 -10.62 8.66 -7.78
N LEU A 61 -10.46 9.90 -7.29
CA LEU A 61 -9.46 10.29 -6.29
C LEU A 61 -9.81 9.81 -4.87
N ALA A 62 -11.01 9.25 -4.67
CA ALA A 62 -11.53 8.86 -3.36
C ALA A 62 -10.60 7.95 -2.53
N PRO A 63 -9.83 6.99 -3.10
CA PRO A 63 -8.88 6.24 -2.27
C PRO A 63 -7.81 7.12 -1.64
N GLY A 64 -7.36 8.18 -2.31
CA GLY A 64 -6.45 9.15 -1.70
C GLY A 64 -7.10 9.89 -0.54
N ASP A 65 -8.39 10.24 -0.68
CA ASP A 65 -9.17 10.92 0.36
C ASP A 65 -9.41 10.03 1.58
N LEU A 66 -9.71 8.75 1.36
CA LEU A 66 -9.98 7.76 2.40
C LEU A 66 -8.81 7.64 3.40
N PHE A 67 -7.58 7.80 2.93
CA PHE A 67 -6.38 7.72 3.77
C PHE A 67 -5.90 9.07 4.32
N LYS A 68 -6.54 10.20 4.00
CA LYS A 68 -6.03 11.52 4.40
C LYS A 68 -5.85 11.66 5.90
N GLU A 69 -6.82 11.23 6.69
CA GLU A 69 -6.80 11.38 8.15
C GLU A 69 -5.87 10.34 8.80
N SER A 70 -5.96 9.08 8.38
CA SER A 70 -5.15 7.98 8.92
C SER A 70 -3.64 8.13 8.63
N LEU A 71 -3.26 8.92 7.63
CA LEU A 71 -1.87 9.20 7.28
C LEU A 71 -1.27 10.42 7.99
N GLN A 72 -2.06 11.29 8.63
CA GLN A 72 -1.52 12.47 9.35
C GLN A 72 -0.55 12.08 10.47
N PRO A 73 -0.84 11.06 11.32
CA PRO A 73 0.11 10.62 12.35
C PRO A 73 1.43 10.10 11.77
N LEU A 74 1.44 9.67 10.50
CA LEU A 74 2.63 9.18 9.80
C LEU A 74 3.45 10.31 9.16
N GLY A 75 3.13 11.58 9.48
CA GLY A 75 3.87 12.74 9.03
C GLY A 75 3.47 13.23 7.64
N LEU A 76 2.31 12.82 7.13
CA LEU A 76 1.75 13.39 5.92
C LEU A 76 1.34 14.85 6.18
N GLY A 77 2.07 15.79 5.57
CA GLY A 77 1.74 17.22 5.60
C GLY A 77 0.50 17.56 4.74
N PRO A 78 0.16 18.86 4.59
CA PRO A 78 -0.95 19.30 3.74
C PRO A 78 -0.61 19.05 2.26
N GLY A 79 -0.88 17.84 1.79
CA GLY A 79 -0.67 17.40 0.42
C GLY A 79 -1.03 15.93 0.27
N SER A 80 -1.68 15.56 -0.84
CA SER A 80 -1.97 14.16 -1.12
C SER A 80 -0.66 13.41 -1.38
N PRO A 81 -0.40 12.26 -0.75
CA PRO A 81 0.78 11.48 -1.04
C PRO A 81 0.51 10.72 -2.34
N TRP A 82 1.13 11.17 -3.42
CA TRP A 82 1.16 10.44 -4.69
C TRP A 82 2.40 9.54 -4.70
N ASP A 83 2.33 8.45 -5.47
CA ASP A 83 3.36 7.40 -5.48
C ASP A 83 3.67 6.90 -4.08
N SER A 84 2.71 6.18 -3.49
CA SER A 84 2.74 5.80 -2.08
C SER A 84 2.82 4.29 -1.91
N PHE A 85 3.56 3.85 -0.90
CA PHE A 85 3.48 2.52 -0.32
C PHE A 85 2.90 2.65 1.09
N LEU A 86 1.77 2.00 1.28
CA LEU A 86 1.15 1.78 2.57
C LEU A 86 1.41 0.33 2.95
N THR A 87 1.90 0.10 4.17
CA THR A 87 2.13 -1.26 4.68
C THR A 87 1.22 -1.53 5.86
N PHE A 88 0.69 -2.74 5.93
CA PHE A 88 -0.25 -3.16 6.96
C PHE A 88 0.23 -4.46 7.60
N GLU A 89 -0.13 -4.67 8.87
CA GLU A 89 0.06 -5.98 9.51
C GLU A 89 -0.89 -7.01 8.90
N ALA A 90 -0.54 -8.28 9.02
CA ALA A 90 -1.40 -9.39 8.58
C ALA A 90 -2.76 -9.42 9.31
N ALA A 91 -2.82 -8.88 10.53
CA ALA A 91 -4.03 -8.80 11.35
C ALA A 91 -4.86 -7.53 11.08
N ALA A 92 -4.48 -6.69 10.11
CA ALA A 92 -5.24 -5.49 9.78
C ALA A 92 -6.62 -5.86 9.22
N VAL A 93 -7.66 -5.33 9.85
CA VAL A 93 -9.06 -5.54 9.44
C VAL A 93 -9.49 -4.39 8.55
N TRP A 94 -10.10 -4.71 7.41
CA TRP A 94 -10.63 -3.74 6.46
C TRP A 94 -12.16 -3.73 6.63
N GLU A 95 -12.68 -2.70 7.31
CA GLU A 95 -14.12 -2.49 7.51
C GLU A 95 -14.56 -1.23 6.75
N GLU A 96 -15.51 -0.46 7.28
CA GLU A 96 -15.98 0.79 6.66
C GLU A 96 -14.85 1.83 6.58
N GLU A 97 -14.07 1.97 7.65
CA GLU A 97 -12.85 2.78 7.66
C GLU A 97 -11.62 1.89 7.42
N PRO A 98 -10.64 2.33 6.61
CA PRO A 98 -9.44 1.54 6.41
C PRO A 98 -8.60 1.48 7.70
N PRO A 99 -7.84 0.40 7.92
CA PRO A 99 -6.91 0.34 9.02
C PRO A 99 -5.83 1.41 8.86
N VAL A 100 -5.27 1.87 9.98
CA VAL A 100 -4.10 2.76 9.95
C VAL A 100 -2.89 1.96 9.43
N PRO A 101 -2.19 2.42 8.38
CA PRO A 101 -0.97 1.76 7.93
C PRO A 101 0.11 1.80 9.02
N VAL A 102 0.89 0.74 9.14
CA VAL A 102 2.08 0.69 9.99
C VAL A 102 3.15 1.67 9.48
N SER A 103 3.18 1.89 8.16
CA SER A 103 4.08 2.85 7.56
C SER A 103 3.49 3.47 6.31
N LEU A 104 4.00 4.66 6.01
CA LEU A 104 3.81 5.40 4.78
C LEU A 104 5.18 5.70 4.18
N MET A 105 5.37 5.34 2.90
CA MET A 105 6.46 5.84 2.08
C MET A 105 5.85 6.51 0.85
N HIS A 106 6.20 7.76 0.56
CA HIS A 106 5.66 8.47 -0.60
C HIS A 106 6.69 9.44 -1.17
N ARG A 107 6.47 9.90 -2.41
CA ARG A 107 7.42 10.76 -3.13
C ARG A 107 7.46 12.22 -2.61
N ASN A 108 6.52 12.65 -1.77
CA ASN A 108 6.38 14.06 -1.35
C ASN A 108 6.62 14.37 0.11
N VAL A 109 7.89 14.39 0.50
CA VAL A 109 8.39 15.50 1.32
C VAL A 109 9.79 15.79 0.80
N ALA A 110 9.95 16.90 0.08
CA ALA A 110 11.24 17.45 -0.37
C ALA A 110 12.12 16.54 -1.27
N GLY A 111 11.56 15.89 -2.29
CA GLY A 111 12.35 15.27 -3.36
C GLY A 111 13.22 14.07 -2.94
N LYS A 112 12.94 13.47 -1.77
CA LYS A 112 13.65 12.27 -1.34
C LYS A 112 13.22 11.07 -2.21
N PRO A 113 14.16 10.31 -2.78
CA PRO A 113 13.82 9.14 -3.56
C PRO A 113 13.12 8.10 -2.69
N MET A 114 12.22 7.31 -3.27
CA MET A 114 11.68 6.15 -2.56
C MET A 114 12.81 5.17 -2.25
N HIS A 115 13.00 4.90 -0.96
CA HIS A 115 14.11 4.09 -0.48
C HIS A 115 13.73 2.60 -0.52
N GLY A 116 14.01 1.93 -1.65
CA GLY A 116 13.68 0.52 -1.85
C GLY A 116 14.22 -0.40 -0.74
N GLU A 117 15.45 -0.20 -0.26
CA GLU A 117 16.00 -1.00 0.85
C GLU A 117 15.24 -0.79 2.17
N ARG A 118 14.68 0.41 2.41
CA ARG A 118 13.82 0.65 3.58
C ARG A 118 12.49 -0.08 3.44
N LEU A 119 11.91 -0.11 2.24
CA LEU A 119 10.70 -0.89 1.98
C LEU A 119 10.95 -2.39 2.24
N HIS A 120 12.07 -2.90 1.73
CA HIS A 120 12.46 -4.29 1.94
C HIS A 120 12.62 -4.63 3.44
N ALA A 121 13.37 -3.81 4.18
CA ALA A 121 13.62 -4.03 5.61
C ALA A 121 12.32 -4.05 6.42
N LEU A 122 11.44 -3.06 6.19
CA LEU A 122 10.15 -2.97 6.86
C LEU A 122 9.26 -4.19 6.59
N LEU A 123 9.16 -4.62 5.33
CA LEU A 123 8.39 -5.82 4.99
C LEU A 123 9.00 -7.08 5.62
N GLY A 124 10.34 -7.15 5.68
CA GLY A 124 11.05 -8.23 6.38
C GLY A 124 10.72 -8.29 7.87
N GLU A 125 10.63 -7.15 8.55
CA GLU A 125 10.21 -7.06 9.95
C GLU A 125 8.77 -7.54 10.13
N LEU A 126 7.83 -7.03 9.33
CA LEU A 126 6.42 -7.43 9.37
C LEU A 126 6.20 -8.92 9.11
N LEU A 127 7.01 -9.52 8.23
CA LEU A 127 6.93 -10.95 7.93
C LEU A 127 7.63 -11.83 8.97
N SER A 128 8.59 -11.28 9.71
CA SER A 128 9.34 -11.97 10.75
C SER A 128 8.59 -12.06 12.07
N ASP A 129 7.61 -11.18 12.30
CA ASP A 129 6.75 -11.25 13.49
C ASP A 129 5.78 -12.43 13.41
N LYS A 130 6.32 -13.62 13.68
CA LYS A 130 5.62 -14.91 13.68
C LYS A 130 4.68 -15.10 14.89
N SER A 131 4.53 -14.11 15.77
CA SER A 131 3.99 -14.30 17.12
C SER A 131 2.51 -13.95 17.32
N ARG A 132 1.83 -13.32 16.33
CA ARG A 132 0.41 -12.91 16.44
C ARG A 132 -0.60 -13.77 15.68
N THR A 133 -0.18 -14.92 15.13
CA THR A 133 -1.05 -15.79 14.30
C THR A 133 -1.57 -17.05 15.00
N ASP A 134 -1.29 -17.25 16.29
CA ASP A 134 -1.88 -18.35 17.06
C ASP A 134 -2.95 -17.83 18.05
N GLY A 135 -4.20 -17.82 17.57
CA GLY A 135 -5.38 -18.16 18.39
C GLY A 135 -5.85 -17.19 19.47
N GLN A 136 -6.63 -16.17 19.08
CA GLN A 136 -7.78 -15.72 19.88
C GLN A 136 -8.81 -15.10 18.91
N PRO A 137 -10.00 -15.70 18.70
CA PRO A 137 -11.05 -15.01 17.97
C PRO A 137 -11.45 -13.73 18.72
N PRO A 138 -11.74 -12.62 18.03
CA PRO A 138 -12.24 -11.42 18.70
C PRO A 138 -13.49 -11.78 19.48
N ALA A 139 -13.56 -11.33 20.74
CA ALA A 139 -14.73 -11.51 21.58
C ALA A 139 -15.96 -11.01 20.81
N ARG A 140 -16.96 -11.89 20.63
CA ARG A 140 -18.26 -11.52 20.07
C ARG A 140 -18.76 -10.28 20.81
N ALA A 141 -19.03 -9.20 20.06
CA ALA A 141 -19.79 -8.08 20.58
C ALA A 141 -21.15 -8.62 21.09
N PRO A 142 -21.64 -8.15 22.25
CA PRO A 142 -22.91 -8.61 22.78
C PRO A 142 -24.05 -8.25 21.82
N ASP A 143 -24.87 -9.25 21.49
CA ASP A 143 -26.11 -9.07 20.74
C ASP A 143 -26.99 -8.03 21.44
N LEU A 144 -27.29 -6.94 20.75
CA LEU A 144 -28.27 -5.96 21.20
C LEU A 144 -29.67 -6.50 20.86
N HIS A 145 -30.43 -6.84 21.90
CA HIS A 145 -31.87 -7.11 21.85
C HIS A 145 -32.69 -5.82 21.79
#